data_AF-A0A925Z0M5-F1
#
_entry.id   AF-A0A925Z0M5-F1
#
_cell.length_a   1.000
_cell.length_b   1.000
_cell.length_c   1.000
_cell.angle_alpha   90.00
_cell.angle_beta   90.00
_cell.angle_gamma   90.00
#
_symmetry.space_group_name_H-M   'P 1'
#
loop_
_entity.id
_entity.type
_entity.pdbx_description
1 polymer ?
#
loop_
_entity_poly.entity_id
_entity_poly.type
_entity_poly.pdbx_seq_one_letter_code
_entity_poly.pdbx_strand_id
1 'polypeptide(L)'
;MDLKNSFKNLITDTSALMGEGYNNATDLLKDTLSKFYDVKNITKEKLASITNDTIALAPIIEKTGYRAKEINIAVSVPPRFVFHFEKFADVSKVEIEQILEENTEKTLLKIIVSTLVSADEFQSKLSLGSFKFAEIDIELGVPPEVNVKFMNSGQPTAV
;
A
#
# COMPACT_ATOMS: atom_id res chain seq x y z
N MET A 1 8.30 0.62 -35.72
CA MET A 1 8.33 0.05 -34.35
C MET A 1 6.93 0.21 -33.76
N ASP A 2 6.23 -0.91 -33.57
CA ASP A 2 4.88 -0.93 -33.02
C ASP A 2 4.89 -0.58 -31.54
N LEU A 3 4.47 0.65 -31.24
CA LEU A 3 4.35 1.19 -29.89
C LEU A 3 3.47 0.29 -28.99
N LYS A 4 2.45 -0.36 -29.58
CA LYS A 4 1.55 -1.31 -28.90
C LYS A 4 2.28 -2.58 -28.46
N ASN A 5 3.24 -3.06 -29.24
CA ASN A 5 4.00 -4.27 -28.92
C ASN A 5 5.06 -3.99 -27.86
N SER A 6 5.71 -2.82 -27.89
CA SER A 6 6.62 -2.39 -26.82
C SER A 6 5.89 -2.21 -25.49
N PHE A 7 4.69 -1.62 -25.48
CA PHE A 7 3.88 -1.49 -24.25
C PHE A 7 3.40 -2.84 -23.73
N LYS A 8 2.95 -3.74 -24.61
CA LYS A 8 2.48 -5.08 -24.19
C LYS A 8 3.62 -5.91 -23.59
N ASN A 9 4.82 -5.83 -24.16
CA ASN A 9 5.98 -6.53 -23.63
C ASN A 9 6.44 -5.93 -22.30
N LEU A 10 6.46 -4.59 -22.17
CA LEU A 10 6.73 -3.91 -20.89
C LEU A 10 5.74 -4.29 -19.79
N ILE A 11 4.44 -4.38 -20.09
CA ILE A 11 3.42 -4.82 -19.11
C ILE A 11 3.61 -6.28 -18.74
N THR A 12 3.93 -7.15 -19.72
CA THR A 12 4.14 -8.59 -19.49
C THR A 12 5.38 -8.83 -18.62
N ASP A 13 6.48 -8.15 -18.92
CA ASP A 13 7.73 -8.22 -18.15
C ASP A 13 7.56 -7.62 -16.75
N THR A 14 6.80 -6.52 -16.61
CA THR A 14 6.47 -5.91 -15.31
C THR A 14 5.57 -6.84 -14.48
N SER A 15 4.59 -7.50 -15.09
CA SER A 15 3.74 -8.49 -14.41
C SER A 15 4.47 -9.78 -14.02
N ALA A 16 5.58 -10.12 -14.70
CA ALA A 16 6.44 -11.23 -14.33
C ALA A 16 7.44 -10.84 -13.22
N LEU A 17 7.87 -9.58 -13.18
CA LEU A 17 8.72 -9.00 -12.13
C LEU A 17 7.94 -8.77 -10.81
N MET A 18 6.64 -8.51 -10.92
CA MET A 18 5.68 -8.41 -9.84
C MET A 18 5.10 -9.81 -9.56
N GLY A 19 5.77 -10.57 -8.70
CA GLY A 19 5.42 -11.98 -8.42
C GLY A 19 3.98 -12.20 -7.93
N GLU A 20 3.60 -13.47 -7.72
CA GLU A 20 2.23 -13.90 -7.36
C GLU A 20 1.60 -13.09 -6.20
N GLY A 21 2.40 -12.64 -5.24
CA GLY A 21 1.96 -11.78 -4.13
C GLY A 21 1.39 -10.42 -4.56
N TYR A 22 1.92 -9.80 -5.62
CA TYR A 22 1.44 -8.50 -6.12
C TYR A 22 0.09 -8.62 -6.84
N ASN A 23 -0.07 -9.64 -7.69
CA ASN A 23 -1.35 -9.88 -8.37
C ASN A 23 -2.45 -10.20 -7.36
N ASN A 24 -2.15 -11.02 -6.35
CA ASN A 24 -3.09 -11.34 -5.28
C ASN A 24 -3.43 -10.10 -4.42
N ALA A 25 -2.45 -9.27 -4.04
CA ALA A 25 -2.70 -8.07 -3.25
C ALA A 25 -3.49 -7.01 -4.04
N THR A 26 -3.19 -6.81 -5.32
CA THR A 26 -3.90 -5.85 -6.16
C THR A 26 -5.31 -6.30 -6.52
N ASP A 27 -5.55 -7.59 -6.71
CA ASP A 27 -6.90 -8.12 -6.94
C ASP A 27 -7.72 -8.10 -5.65
N LEU A 28 -7.13 -8.44 -4.49
CA LEU A 28 -7.79 -8.24 -3.18
C LEU A 28 -8.10 -6.78 -2.90
N LEU A 29 -7.20 -5.86 -3.26
CA LEU A 29 -7.42 -4.41 -3.21
C LEU A 29 -8.59 -4.02 -4.09
N LYS A 30 -8.59 -4.37 -5.38
CA LYS A 30 -9.69 -4.04 -6.32
C LYS A 30 -11.02 -4.63 -5.88
N ASP A 31 -11.06 -5.88 -5.43
CA ASP A 31 -12.28 -6.55 -4.97
C ASP A 31 -12.82 -5.93 -3.69
N THR A 32 -11.94 -5.56 -2.76
CA THR A 32 -12.35 -4.90 -1.53
C THR A 32 -12.78 -3.46 -1.82
N LEU A 33 -12.04 -2.74 -2.65
CA LEU A 33 -12.43 -1.39 -3.03
C LEU A 33 -13.73 -1.37 -3.81
N SER A 34 -13.97 -2.26 -4.76
CA SER A 34 -15.26 -2.32 -5.46
C SER A 34 -16.43 -2.63 -4.53
N LYS A 35 -16.23 -3.47 -3.50
CA LYS A 35 -17.24 -3.74 -2.45
C LYS A 35 -17.44 -2.58 -1.47
N PHE A 36 -16.39 -1.79 -1.20
CA PHE A 36 -16.42 -0.67 -0.25
C PHE A 36 -16.79 0.68 -0.91
N TYR A 37 -16.45 0.86 -2.18
CA TYR A 37 -16.49 2.08 -3.00
C TYR A 37 -17.41 1.89 -4.21
N ASP A 38 -18.67 1.49 -3.99
CA ASP A 38 -19.69 1.78 -4.99
C ASP A 38 -19.80 3.32 -5.10
N VAL A 39 -19.06 3.88 -6.06
CA VAL A 39 -18.59 5.30 -6.13
C VAL A 39 -19.75 6.30 -6.12
N LYS A 40 -20.98 5.83 -6.36
CA LYS A 40 -22.20 6.65 -6.32
C LYS A 40 -22.68 6.97 -4.90
N ASN A 41 -22.24 6.23 -3.87
CA ASN A 41 -22.83 6.30 -2.52
C ASN A 41 -21.83 6.47 -1.37
N ILE A 42 -20.61 6.98 -1.62
CA ILE A 42 -19.69 7.26 -0.51
C ILE A 42 -20.16 8.50 0.25
N THR A 43 -20.84 8.28 1.38
CA THR A 43 -21.28 9.34 2.29
C THR A 43 -20.18 9.74 3.25
N LYS A 44 -20.33 10.90 3.91
CA LYS A 44 -19.38 11.38 4.92
C LYS A 44 -19.20 10.37 6.07
N GLU A 45 -20.25 9.65 6.42
CA GLU A 45 -20.26 8.62 7.47
C GLU A 45 -19.41 7.42 7.06
N LYS A 46 -19.46 7.01 5.79
CA LYS A 46 -18.59 5.95 5.25
C LYS A 46 -17.12 6.38 5.29
N LEU A 47 -16.83 7.64 4.92
CA LEU A 47 -15.47 8.18 5.00
C LEU A 47 -14.94 8.14 6.44
N ALA A 48 -15.77 8.59 7.40
CA ALA A 48 -15.44 8.55 8.81
C ALA A 48 -15.22 7.11 9.32
N SER A 49 -16.08 6.16 8.91
CA SER A 49 -15.93 4.74 9.27
C SER A 49 -14.60 4.18 8.79
N ILE A 50 -14.26 4.33 7.51
CA ILE A 50 -12.99 3.83 6.94
C ILE A 50 -11.79 4.43 7.67
N THR A 51 -11.87 5.72 8.00
CA THR A 51 -10.81 6.42 8.74
C THR A 51 -10.66 5.83 10.14
N ASN A 52 -11.76 5.68 10.88
CA ASN A 52 -11.76 5.10 12.21
C ASN A 52 -11.29 3.65 12.23
N ASP A 53 -11.73 2.85 11.26
CA ASP A 53 -11.30 1.47 11.10
C ASP A 53 -9.79 1.43 10.87
N THR A 54 -9.24 2.30 10.02
CA THR A 54 -7.80 2.34 9.77
C THR A 54 -7.01 2.80 11.00
N ILE A 55 -7.49 3.80 11.74
CA ILE A 55 -6.89 4.23 13.01
C ILE A 55 -6.88 3.07 14.01
N ALA A 56 -7.97 2.30 14.11
CA ALA A 56 -8.05 1.15 15.00
C ALA A 56 -7.10 0.01 14.61
N LEU A 57 -6.71 -0.07 13.34
CA LEU A 57 -5.72 -1.04 12.85
C LEU A 57 -4.28 -0.63 13.11
N ALA A 58 -4.00 0.66 13.33
CA ALA A 58 -2.63 1.17 13.48
C ALA A 58 -1.79 0.39 14.52
N PRO A 59 -2.28 0.07 15.73
CA PRO A 59 -1.50 -0.70 16.70
C PRO A 59 -1.17 -2.13 16.26
N ILE A 60 -2.01 -2.73 15.40
CA ILE A 60 -1.78 -4.07 14.85
C ILE A 60 -0.75 -3.99 13.72
N ILE A 61 -0.86 -2.97 12.87
CA ILE A 61 0.10 -2.70 11.79
C ILE A 61 1.50 -2.42 12.38
N GLU A 62 1.60 -1.70 13.50
CA GLU A 62 2.89 -1.46 14.18
C GLU A 62 3.63 -2.74 14.58
N LYS A 63 2.91 -3.82 14.92
CA LYS A 63 3.54 -5.11 15.22
C LYS A 63 4.23 -5.74 14.00
N THR A 64 3.91 -5.29 12.79
CA THR A 64 4.52 -5.76 11.54
C THR A 64 5.77 -4.97 11.15
N GLY A 65 6.19 -3.99 11.97
CA GLY A 65 7.38 -3.17 11.72
C GLY A 65 7.11 -1.89 10.92
N TYR A 66 5.84 -1.59 10.64
CA TYR A 66 5.40 -0.40 9.92
C TYR A 66 4.53 0.51 10.78
N ARG A 67 4.69 1.81 10.68
CA ARG A 67 3.84 2.79 11.38
C ARG A 67 3.08 3.63 10.38
N ALA A 68 1.78 3.83 10.64
CA ALA A 68 0.99 4.84 9.96
C ALA A 68 1.41 6.23 10.45
N LYS A 69 2.09 6.99 9.59
CA LYS A 69 2.59 8.33 9.89
C LYS A 69 1.53 9.39 9.65
N GLU A 70 0.77 9.25 8.57
CA GLU A 70 -0.25 10.22 8.17
C GLU A 70 -1.40 9.52 7.45
N ILE A 71 -2.61 10.06 7.59
CA ILE A 71 -3.80 9.65 6.85
C ILE A 71 -4.35 10.90 6.16
N ASN A 72 -4.30 10.93 4.83
CA ASN A 72 -4.78 12.02 4.02
C ASN A 72 -6.10 11.65 3.37
N ILE A 73 -7.13 12.46 3.62
CA ILE A 73 -8.48 12.23 3.12
C ILE A 73 -8.88 13.43 2.28
N ALA A 74 -8.97 13.24 0.97
CA ALA A 74 -9.60 14.21 0.09
C ALA A 74 -11.11 14.00 0.13
N VAL A 75 -11.83 14.98 0.70
CA VAL A 75 -13.30 15.02 0.76
C VAL A 75 -13.89 15.56 -0.56
N SER A 76 -13.24 15.27 -1.69
CA SER A 76 -13.70 15.60 -3.04
C SER A 76 -14.56 14.47 -3.63
N VAL A 77 -15.13 14.67 -4.83
CA VAL A 77 -15.80 13.60 -5.59
C VAL A 77 -14.99 13.33 -6.87
N PRO A 78 -14.45 12.11 -7.07
CA PRO A 78 -14.43 11.00 -6.11
C PRO A 78 -13.53 11.33 -4.89
N PRO A 79 -13.81 10.73 -3.72
CA PRO A 79 -12.95 10.87 -2.56
C PRO A 79 -11.64 10.09 -2.78
N ARG A 80 -10.58 10.51 -2.08
CA ARG A 80 -9.27 9.87 -2.13
C ARG A 80 -8.77 9.66 -0.71
N PHE A 81 -8.28 8.46 -0.41
CA PHE A 81 -7.64 8.15 0.86
C PHE A 81 -6.22 7.72 0.60
N VAL A 82 -5.27 8.36 1.28
CA VAL A 82 -3.87 8.01 1.20
C VAL A 82 -3.37 7.75 2.59
N PHE A 83 -2.80 6.58 2.80
CA PHE A 83 -2.17 6.17 4.04
C PHE A 83 -0.67 6.19 3.85
N HIS A 84 0.03 6.96 4.67
CA HIS A 84 1.48 7.08 4.63
C HIS A 84 2.08 6.17 5.70
N PHE A 85 2.89 5.21 5.26
CA PHE A 85 3.54 4.23 6.13
C PHE A 85 5.05 4.37 6.09
N GLU A 86 5.67 4.39 7.26
CA GLU A 86 7.12 4.27 7.40
C GLU A 86 7.48 2.89 7.96
N LYS A 87 8.54 2.28 7.42
CA LYS A 87 9.13 1.08 8.02
C LYS A 87 10.10 1.52 9.11
N PHE A 88 9.90 1.04 10.34
CA PHE A 88 10.75 1.38 11.48
C PHE A 88 11.46 0.15 12.08
N ALA A 89 11.02 -1.06 11.77
CA ALA A 89 11.64 -2.30 12.19
C ALA A 89 11.50 -3.40 11.13
N ASP A 90 12.46 -4.33 11.10
CA ASP A 90 12.35 -5.56 10.33
C ASP A 90 11.69 -6.64 11.19
N VAL A 91 10.59 -7.20 10.70
CA VAL A 91 9.84 -8.30 11.33
C VAL A 91 9.86 -9.49 10.37
N SER A 92 10.02 -10.71 10.89
CA SER A 92 10.12 -11.89 10.02
C SER A 92 8.78 -12.17 9.33
N LYS A 93 8.84 -12.79 8.13
CA LYS A 93 7.63 -13.17 7.40
C LYS A 93 6.71 -14.07 8.22
N VAL A 94 7.29 -14.98 8.99
CA VAL A 94 6.55 -15.91 9.87
C VAL A 94 5.76 -15.16 10.94
N GLU A 95 6.37 -14.15 11.57
CA GLU A 95 5.68 -13.31 12.56
C GLU A 95 4.57 -12.47 11.92
N ILE A 96 4.80 -11.92 10.73
CA ILE A 96 3.78 -11.17 9.98
C ILE A 96 2.61 -12.08 9.60
N GLU A 97 2.89 -13.30 9.12
CA GLU A 97 1.87 -14.30 8.79
C GLU A 97 1.04 -14.66 10.02
N GLN A 98 1.67 -14.88 11.17
CA GLN A 98 0.96 -15.16 12.41
C GLN A 98 0.04 -13.99 12.82
N ILE A 99 0.52 -12.74 12.73
CA ILE A 99 -0.31 -11.55 13.00
C ILE A 99 -1.53 -11.51 12.07
N LEU A 100 -1.37 -11.87 10.79
CA LEU A 100 -2.47 -11.92 9.83
C LEU A 100 -3.46 -13.06 10.11
N GLU A 101 -2.97 -14.23 10.54
CA GLU A 101 -3.79 -15.38 10.93
C GLU A 101 -4.61 -15.10 12.20
N GLU A 102 -4.05 -14.38 13.16
CA GLU A 102 -4.74 -13.95 14.39
C GLU A 102 -5.83 -12.89 14.14
N ASN A 103 -5.86 -12.27 12.96
CA ASN A 103 -6.74 -11.15 12.62
C ASN A 103 -7.47 -11.38 11.27
N THR A 104 -7.83 -12.63 10.96
CA THR A 104 -8.43 -13.03 9.67
C THR A 104 -9.72 -12.29 9.31
N GLU A 105 -10.48 -11.81 10.31
CA GLU A 105 -11.69 -11.04 10.11
C GLU A 105 -11.43 -9.58 9.68
N LYS A 106 -10.18 -9.10 9.78
CA LYS A 106 -9.79 -7.72 9.45
C LYS A 106 -9.27 -7.63 8.02
N THR A 107 -10.17 -7.69 7.05
CA THR A 107 -9.82 -7.63 5.61
C THR A 107 -8.92 -6.45 5.24
N LEU A 108 -9.19 -5.25 5.78
CA LEU A 108 -8.38 -4.05 5.51
C LEU A 108 -6.95 -4.18 6.06
N LEU A 109 -6.77 -4.82 7.22
CA LEU A 109 -5.44 -5.11 7.78
C LEU A 109 -4.64 -6.00 6.83
N LYS A 110 -5.24 -7.11 6.39
CA LYS A 110 -4.59 -8.06 5.49
C LYS A 110 -4.13 -7.38 4.21
N ILE A 111 -4.95 -6.49 3.67
CA ILE A 111 -4.64 -5.71 2.47
C ILE A 111 -3.47 -4.77 2.70
N ILE A 112 -3.53 -3.96 3.76
CA ILE A 112 -2.49 -3.00 4.09
C ILE A 112 -1.17 -3.73 4.29
N VAL A 113 -1.13 -4.73 5.17
CA VAL A 113 0.10 -5.46 5.52
C VAL A 113 0.65 -6.22 4.31
N SER A 114 -0.18 -6.92 3.53
CA SER A 114 0.29 -7.61 2.31
C SER A 114 0.89 -6.65 1.29
N THR A 115 0.32 -5.45 1.18
CA THR A 115 0.84 -4.39 0.31
C THR A 115 2.18 -3.86 0.82
N LEU A 116 2.31 -3.63 2.12
CA LEU A 116 3.56 -3.18 2.76
C LEU A 116 4.69 -4.21 2.56
N VAL A 117 4.41 -5.48 2.82
CA VAL A 117 5.37 -6.58 2.59
C VAL A 117 5.77 -6.66 1.12
N SER A 118 4.81 -6.57 0.20
CA SER A 118 5.10 -6.61 -1.25
C SER A 118 5.96 -5.42 -1.70
N ALA A 119 5.72 -4.23 -1.14
CA ALA A 119 6.51 -3.03 -1.43
C ALA A 119 7.94 -3.11 -0.87
N ASP A 120 8.12 -3.70 0.30
CA ASP A 120 9.43 -3.97 0.91
C ASP A 120 10.22 -5.03 0.12
N GLU A 121 9.56 -6.11 -0.31
CA GLU A 121 10.16 -7.08 -1.22
C GLU A 121 10.59 -6.45 -2.54
N PHE A 122 9.77 -5.55 -3.10
CA PHE A 122 10.13 -4.79 -4.29
C PHE A 122 11.36 -3.91 -4.04
N GLN A 123 11.39 -3.17 -2.92
CA GLN A 123 12.52 -2.34 -2.55
C GLN A 123 13.81 -3.16 -2.39
N SER A 124 13.74 -4.37 -1.81
CA SER A 124 14.92 -5.23 -1.59
C SER A 124 15.63 -5.65 -2.88
N LYS A 125 14.94 -5.58 -4.03
CA LYS A 125 15.48 -5.90 -5.36
C LYS A 125 16.16 -4.70 -6.03
N LEU A 126 16.06 -3.49 -5.46
CA LEU A 126 16.61 -2.28 -6.04
C LEU A 126 18.01 -1.96 -5.48
N SER A 127 18.90 -1.49 -6.35
CA SER A 127 20.19 -0.90 -5.96
C SER A 127 20.02 0.60 -5.76
N LEU A 128 19.92 1.06 -4.51
CA LEU A 128 19.48 2.43 -4.21
C LEU A 128 20.58 3.50 -4.27
N GLY A 129 21.87 3.14 -4.26
CA GLY A 129 22.97 4.11 -4.34
C GLY A 129 22.89 5.18 -3.24
N SER A 130 22.75 6.45 -3.61
CA SER A 130 22.58 7.57 -2.68
C SER A 130 21.12 7.82 -2.25
N PHE A 131 20.20 6.93 -2.61
CA PHE A 131 18.82 6.98 -2.14
C PHE A 131 18.61 5.99 -1.00
N LYS A 132 17.68 6.30 -0.12
CA LYS A 132 17.16 5.39 0.90
C LYS A 132 15.66 5.28 0.76
N PHE A 133 15.13 4.12 1.10
CA PHE A 133 13.70 3.95 1.30
C PHE A 133 13.20 4.97 2.33
N ALA A 134 12.06 5.60 2.04
CA ALA A 134 11.50 6.64 2.89
C ALA A 134 10.11 6.27 3.42
N GLU A 135 9.18 5.93 2.53
CA GLU A 135 7.77 5.79 2.87
C GLU A 135 7.04 4.96 1.81
N ILE A 136 5.98 4.26 2.21
CA ILE A 136 5.01 3.64 1.31
C ILE A 136 3.69 4.39 1.47
N ASP A 137 3.15 4.88 0.37
CA ASP A 137 1.79 5.41 0.35
C ASP A 137 0.86 4.36 -0.24
N ILE A 138 -0.19 4.01 0.49
CA ILE A 138 -1.28 3.18 -0.01
C ILE A 138 -2.47 4.10 -0.27
N GLU A 139 -2.84 4.20 -1.53
CA GLU A 139 -3.99 4.97 -1.96
C GLU A 139 -5.18 4.07 -2.29
N LEU A 140 -6.26 4.30 -1.55
CA LEU A 140 -7.56 3.68 -1.79
C LEU A 140 -8.42 4.60 -2.66
N GLY A 141 -7.93 4.88 -3.87
CA GLY A 141 -8.61 5.59 -4.94
C GLY A 141 -9.19 4.65 -5.99
N VAL A 142 -9.78 5.20 -7.05
CA VAL A 142 -10.17 4.45 -8.25
C VAL A 142 -9.45 5.03 -9.46
N PRO A 143 -8.46 4.33 -10.03
CA PRO A 143 -7.90 3.05 -9.59
C PRO A 143 -7.07 3.17 -8.28
N PRO A 144 -6.86 2.06 -7.53
CA PRO A 144 -5.93 2.06 -6.40
C PRO A 144 -4.50 2.28 -6.86
N GLU A 145 -3.69 2.86 -5.98
CA GLU A 145 -2.28 3.15 -6.26
C GLU A 145 -1.42 2.84 -5.03
N VAL A 146 -0.21 2.35 -5.26
CA VAL A 146 0.79 2.11 -4.22
C VAL A 146 2.06 2.82 -4.65
N ASN A 147 2.50 3.80 -3.86
CA ASN A 147 3.71 4.56 -4.14
C ASN A 147 4.81 4.15 -3.17
N VAL A 148 5.97 3.74 -3.70
CA VAL A 148 7.17 3.46 -2.90
C VAL A 148 8.11 4.64 -3.05
N LYS A 149 8.29 5.43 -1.98
CA LYS A 149 9.08 6.65 -2.00
C LYS A 149 10.52 6.40 -1.58
N PHE A 150 11.42 7.04 -2.31
CA PHE A 150 12.85 7.05 -2.02
C PHE A 150 13.32 8.48 -1.82
N MET A 151 14.13 8.68 -0.79
CA MET A 151 14.73 9.97 -0.44
C MET A 151 16.21 9.94 -0.80
N ASN A 152 16.71 11.01 -1.43
CA ASN A 152 18.15 11.19 -1.60
C ASN A 152 18.78 11.48 -0.23
N SER A 153 19.62 10.57 0.27
CA SER A 153 20.31 10.71 1.56
C SER A 153 21.42 11.77 1.55
N GLY A 154 21.72 12.36 0.39
CA GLY A 154 22.68 13.45 0.23
C GLY A 154 22.09 14.87 0.27
N GLN A 155 20.77 15.04 0.41
CA GLN A 155 20.17 16.37 0.59
C GLN A 155 19.87 16.67 2.06
N PRO A 156 20.18 17.90 2.56
CA PRO A 156 19.83 18.30 3.92
C PRO A 156 18.31 18.25 4.11
N THR A 157 17.84 17.57 5.17
CA THR A 157 16.46 17.67 5.63
C THR A 157 16.15 19.14 5.91
N ALA A 158 15.14 19.69 5.23
CA ALA A 158 14.65 21.03 5.53
C ALA A 158 14.18 21.03 7.00
N VAL A 159 14.89 21.80 7.82
CA VAL A 159 14.56 22.13 9.22
C VAL A 159 13.51 23.21 9.29
#